data_AF-A0A5P9GND0-F1
#
_entry.id   AF-A0A5P9GND0-F1
#
_cell.length_a   1.000
_cell.length_b   1.000
_cell.length_c   1.000
_cell.angle_alpha   90.00
_cell.angle_beta   90.00
_cell.angle_gamma   90.00
#
_symmetry.space_group_name_H-M   'P 1'
#
loop_
_entity.id
_entity.type
_entity.pdbx_description
1 polymer ?
#
loop_
_entity_poly.entity_id
_entity_poly.type
_entity_poly.pdbx_seq_one_letter_code
_entity_poly.pdbx_strand_id
1 'polypeptide(L)'
;MMTPLIGAALLAVSAQAATPALTQESKALLRCSAAFALVSHGQSVGNEASLKWPKLDTRGREFFVRALAQLMDETKLGREGISQLASAEARRLLDKGEVEKVMPGCLLMLEGSGV
;
A
#
# COMPACT_ATOMS: atom_id res chain seq x y z
N MET A 1 -2.15 -31.16 56.39
CA MET A 1 -1.85 -31.67 55.04
C MET A 1 -2.82 -31.05 54.06
N MET A 2 -2.44 -29.99 53.34
CA MET A 2 -3.16 -29.52 52.15
C MET A 2 -2.21 -28.60 51.36
N THR A 3 -1.66 -29.12 50.28
CA THR A 3 -0.65 -28.47 49.43
C THR A 3 -1.37 -27.63 48.36
N PRO A 4 -0.97 -26.38 48.06
CA PRO A 4 -1.61 -25.59 47.02
C PRO A 4 -1.00 -25.90 45.64
N LEU A 5 -1.83 -26.13 44.63
CA LEU A 5 -1.41 -26.13 43.23
C LEU A 5 -1.39 -24.69 42.71
N ILE A 6 -0.20 -24.15 42.47
CA ILE A 6 0.01 -22.85 41.82
C ILE A 6 0.00 -23.10 40.30
N GLY A 7 -1.03 -22.61 39.62
CA GLY A 7 -1.11 -22.60 38.16
C GLY A 7 -0.27 -21.46 37.59
N ALA A 8 0.74 -21.79 36.79
CA ALA A 8 1.54 -20.82 36.05
C ALA A 8 0.75 -20.33 34.81
N ALA A 9 0.19 -19.12 34.89
CA ALA A 9 -0.36 -18.44 33.72
C ALA A 9 0.79 -17.83 32.90
N LEU A 10 1.09 -18.41 31.74
CA LEU A 10 1.94 -17.78 30.74
C LEU A 10 1.21 -16.57 30.16
N LEU A 11 1.71 -15.38 30.47
CA LEU A 11 1.33 -14.13 29.79
C LEU A 11 1.96 -14.14 28.40
N ALA A 12 1.17 -14.45 27.39
CA ALA A 12 1.53 -14.21 26.00
C ALA A 12 1.56 -12.68 25.76
N VAL A 13 2.76 -12.10 25.72
CA VAL A 13 2.97 -10.74 25.23
C VAL A 13 2.77 -10.78 23.72
N SER A 14 1.59 -10.35 23.28
CA SER A 14 1.34 -10.00 21.89
C SER A 14 2.19 -8.77 21.55
N ALA A 15 3.36 -8.99 20.98
CA ALA A 15 4.14 -7.92 20.36
C ALA A 15 3.36 -7.44 19.13
N GLN A 16 2.42 -6.51 19.34
CA GLN A 16 1.82 -5.75 18.27
C GLN A 16 2.94 -4.87 17.71
N ALA A 17 3.64 -5.36 16.67
CA ALA A 17 4.60 -4.57 15.93
C ALA A 17 3.87 -3.29 15.51
N ALA A 18 4.26 -2.16 16.10
CA ALA A 18 3.66 -0.88 15.79
C ALA A 18 3.97 -0.57 14.33
N THR A 19 2.99 -0.79 13.45
CA THR A 19 3.09 -0.35 12.06
C THR A 19 3.35 1.15 12.11
N PRO A 20 4.44 1.67 11.50
CA PRO A 20 4.71 3.10 11.53
C PRO A 20 3.47 3.83 11.01
N ALA A 21 2.94 4.73 11.83
CA ALA A 21 1.72 5.45 11.51
C ALA A 21 2.00 6.38 10.33
N LEU A 22 1.64 5.92 9.13
CA LEU A 22 1.78 6.72 7.91
C LEU A 22 1.03 8.05 8.04
N THR A 23 1.65 9.12 7.57
CA THR A 23 0.96 10.41 7.42
C THR A 23 -0.16 10.29 6.39
N GLN A 24 -1.08 11.26 6.33
CA GLN A 24 -2.15 11.22 5.33
C GLN A 24 -1.61 11.34 3.91
N GLU A 25 -0.54 12.10 3.72
CA GLU A 25 0.15 12.20 2.43
C GLU A 25 0.79 10.86 2.04
N SER A 26 1.53 10.23 2.96
CA SER A 26 2.14 8.92 2.78
C SER A 26 1.11 7.84 2.43
N LYS A 27 -0.07 7.89 3.07
CA LYS A 27 -1.21 7.00 2.74
C LYS A 27 -1.75 7.26 1.34
N ALA A 28 -1.87 8.52 0.94
CA ALA A 28 -2.33 8.88 -0.39
C ALA A 28 -1.33 8.42 -1.47
N LEU A 29 -0.04 8.64 -1.25
CA LEU A 29 1.04 8.14 -2.10
C LEU A 29 0.95 6.63 -2.26
N LEU A 30 0.92 5.89 -1.15
CA LEU A 30 0.83 4.43 -1.14
C LEU A 30 -0.40 3.93 -1.92
N ARG A 31 -1.57 4.50 -1.62
CA ARG A 31 -2.84 4.16 -2.28
C ARG A 31 -2.79 4.38 -3.79
N CYS A 32 -2.26 5.51 -4.22
CA CYS A 32 -2.21 5.86 -5.64
C CYS A 32 -1.14 5.05 -6.39
N SER A 33 0.02 4.82 -5.78
CA SER A 33 1.03 3.90 -6.31
C SER A 33 0.47 2.49 -6.52
N ALA A 34 -0.29 1.97 -5.55
CA ALA A 34 -0.93 0.66 -5.67
C ALA A 34 -2.02 0.63 -6.74
N ALA A 35 -2.89 1.65 -6.80
CA ALA A 35 -3.93 1.74 -7.83
C ALA A 35 -3.34 1.77 -9.24
N PHE A 36 -2.27 2.55 -9.46
CA PHE A 36 -1.58 2.61 -10.75
C PHE A 36 -0.91 1.30 -11.13
N ALA A 37 -0.30 0.60 -10.17
CA ALA A 37 0.28 -0.71 -10.43
C ALA A 37 -0.80 -1.71 -10.90
N LEU A 38 -1.95 -1.73 -10.23
CA LEU A 38 -3.08 -2.59 -10.59
C LEU A 38 -3.64 -2.26 -11.98
N VAL A 39 -3.89 -0.98 -12.27
CA VAL A 39 -4.40 -0.55 -13.57
C VAL A 39 -3.38 -0.79 -14.68
N SER A 40 -2.10 -0.49 -14.46
CA SER A 40 -1.03 -0.74 -15.44
C SER A 40 -0.89 -2.23 -15.76
N HIS A 41 -0.96 -3.09 -14.74
CA HIS A 41 -1.01 -4.53 -14.95
C HIS A 41 -2.26 -4.95 -15.75
N GLY A 42 -3.44 -4.46 -15.38
CA GLY A 42 -4.68 -4.72 -16.11
C GLY A 42 -4.61 -4.28 -17.58
N GLN A 43 -4.01 -3.11 -17.86
CA GLN A 43 -3.75 -2.64 -19.22
C GLN A 43 -2.83 -3.59 -19.99
N SER A 44 -1.79 -4.12 -19.33
CA SER A 44 -0.84 -5.06 -19.97
C SER A 44 -1.46 -6.39 -20.38
N VAL A 45 -2.54 -6.82 -19.70
CA VAL A 45 -3.26 -8.08 -19.99
C VAL A 45 -4.58 -7.86 -20.72
N GLY A 46 -4.88 -6.62 -21.15
CA GLY A 46 -6.08 -6.29 -21.92
C GLY A 46 -7.39 -6.27 -21.11
N ASN A 47 -7.34 -6.05 -19.79
CA ASN A 47 -8.52 -5.94 -18.95
C ASN A 47 -9.31 -4.65 -19.27
N GLU A 48 -10.54 -4.78 -19.76
CA GLU A 48 -11.41 -3.66 -20.15
C GLU A 48 -11.62 -2.62 -19.04
N ALA A 49 -11.79 -3.06 -17.79
CA ALA A 49 -11.96 -2.16 -16.65
C ALA A 49 -10.71 -1.32 -16.35
N SER A 50 -9.54 -1.74 -16.84
CA SER A 50 -8.28 -0.99 -16.74
C SER A 50 -8.01 -0.14 -17.99
N LEU A 51 -8.49 -0.58 -19.16
CA LEU A 51 -8.33 0.12 -20.43
C LEU A 51 -9.16 1.42 -20.51
N LYS A 52 -10.17 1.60 -19.65
CA LYS A 52 -10.91 2.87 -19.53
C LYS A 52 -10.08 4.02 -18.96
N TRP A 53 -8.98 3.71 -18.27
CA TRP A 53 -8.09 4.71 -17.68
C TRP A 53 -7.00 5.14 -18.67
N PRO A 54 -6.42 6.35 -18.53
CA PRO A 54 -5.25 6.75 -19.30
C PRO A 54 -4.12 5.74 -19.19
N LYS A 55 -3.28 5.63 -20.23
CA LYS A 55 -2.09 4.75 -20.19
C LYS A 55 -1.14 5.18 -19.07
N LEU A 56 -0.79 4.24 -18.19
CA LEU A 56 0.03 4.51 -17.00
C LEU A 56 1.48 4.01 -17.11
N ASP A 57 1.87 3.38 -18.21
CA ASP A 57 3.12 2.62 -18.32
C ASP A 57 4.36 3.40 -17.86
N THR A 58 4.55 4.63 -18.29
CA THR A 58 5.77 5.40 -18.07
C THR A 58 5.59 6.29 -16.84
N ARG A 59 4.58 7.16 -16.87
CA ARG A 59 4.29 8.14 -15.82
C ARG A 59 3.91 7.48 -14.49
N GLY A 60 3.07 6.45 -14.52
CA GLY A 60 2.66 5.72 -13.31
C GLY A 60 3.80 4.95 -12.67
N ARG A 61 4.74 4.44 -13.46
CA ARG A 61 5.96 3.76 -12.97
C ARG A 61 6.91 4.74 -12.31
N GLU A 62 7.13 5.90 -12.91
CA GLU A 62 7.97 6.94 -12.32
C GLU A 62 7.38 7.45 -11.01
N PHE A 63 6.07 7.73 -10.98
CA PHE A 63 5.34 8.06 -9.77
C PHE A 63 5.54 7.00 -8.68
N PHE A 64 5.39 5.72 -9.02
CA PHE A 64 5.58 4.61 -8.10
C PHE A 64 7.00 4.59 -7.51
N VAL A 65 8.04 4.74 -8.33
CA VAL A 65 9.43 4.75 -7.83
C VAL A 65 9.67 5.92 -6.89
N ARG A 66 9.24 7.14 -7.26
CA ARG A 66 9.40 8.34 -6.43
C ARG A 66 8.63 8.24 -5.11
N ALA A 67 7.38 7.79 -5.16
CA ALA A 67 6.53 7.60 -3.99
C ALA A 67 7.11 6.57 -3.01
N LEU A 68 7.59 5.42 -3.50
CA LEU A 68 8.21 4.42 -2.63
C LEU A 68 9.53 4.91 -2.02
N ALA A 69 10.35 5.67 -2.76
CA ALA A 69 11.56 6.27 -2.21
C ALA A 69 11.23 7.23 -1.06
N GLN A 70 10.23 8.11 -1.24
CA GLN A 70 9.75 9.00 -0.18
C GLN A 70 9.25 8.20 1.04
N LEU A 71 8.48 7.12 0.82
CA LEU A 71 8.02 6.27 1.91
C LEU A 71 9.15 5.57 2.65
N MET A 72 10.23 5.15 1.97
CA MET A 72 11.43 4.61 2.62
C MET A 72 12.07 5.66 3.52
N ASP A 73 12.20 6.90 3.04
CA ASP A 73 12.82 7.99 3.80
C ASP A 73 12.00 8.39 5.04
N GLU A 74 10.67 8.44 4.93
CA GLU A 74 9.76 8.79 6.02
C GLU A 74 9.64 7.70 7.07
N THR A 75 9.48 6.44 6.63
CA THR A 75 9.20 5.31 7.54
C THR A 75 10.45 4.61 8.05
N LYS A 76 11.62 4.89 7.44
CA LYS A 76 12.88 4.15 7.62
C LYS A 76 12.79 2.66 7.30
N LEU A 77 11.73 2.24 6.60
CA LEU A 77 11.61 0.88 6.10
C LEU A 77 12.53 0.66 4.90
N GLY A 78 13.14 -0.52 4.85
CA GLY A 78 13.86 -0.99 3.67
C GLY A 78 12.91 -1.38 2.53
N ARG A 79 13.51 -1.75 1.38
CA ARG A 79 12.79 -2.19 0.18
C ARG A 79 11.72 -3.24 0.45
N GLU A 80 12.05 -4.24 1.27
CA GLU A 80 11.13 -5.34 1.59
C GLU A 80 9.90 -4.83 2.35
N GLY A 81 10.10 -4.02 3.39
CA GLY A 81 9.00 -3.45 4.17
C GLY A 81 8.07 -2.58 3.34
N ILE A 82 8.64 -1.73 2.47
CA ILE A 82 7.84 -0.90 1.56
C ILE A 82 7.11 -1.74 0.50
N SER A 83 7.74 -2.80 -0.02
CA SER A 83 7.09 -3.73 -0.95
C SER A 83 5.92 -4.46 -0.29
N GLN A 84 6.06 -4.86 0.99
CA GLN A 84 4.97 -5.45 1.76
C GLN A 84 3.82 -4.46 1.96
N LEU A 85 4.10 -3.19 2.29
CA LEU A 85 3.08 -2.14 2.40
C LEU A 85 2.35 -1.92 1.07
N ALA A 86 3.07 -1.77 -0.04
CA ALA A 86 2.47 -1.57 -1.36
C ALA A 86 1.61 -2.78 -1.79
N SER A 87 2.09 -3.99 -1.51
CA SER A 87 1.34 -5.21 -1.81
C SER A 87 0.09 -5.35 -0.94
N ALA A 88 0.16 -4.99 0.34
CA ALA A 88 -0.98 -4.98 1.24
C ALA A 88 -2.03 -3.95 0.82
N GLU A 89 -1.58 -2.77 0.39
CA GLU A 89 -2.43 -1.71 -0.17
C GLU A 89 -3.17 -2.20 -1.42
N ALA A 90 -2.44 -2.80 -2.36
CA ALA A 90 -3.01 -3.32 -3.60
C ALA A 90 -4.06 -4.40 -3.33
N ARG A 91 -3.76 -5.37 -2.45
CA ARG A 91 -4.74 -6.38 -2.01
C ARG A 91 -5.98 -5.74 -1.40
N ARG A 92 -5.81 -4.78 -0.48
CA ARG A 92 -6.95 -4.09 0.13
C ARG A 92 -7.83 -3.38 -0.91
N LEU A 93 -7.24 -2.75 -1.92
CA LEU A 93 -8.00 -2.10 -3.00
C LEU A 93 -8.80 -3.11 -3.83
N LEU A 94 -8.23 -4.29 -4.11
CA LEU A 94 -8.92 -5.36 -4.81
C LEU A 94 -10.05 -5.95 -3.95
N ASP A 95 -9.77 -6.31 -2.70
CA ASP A 95 -10.72 -6.92 -1.78
C ASP A 95 -11.96 -6.03 -1.54
N LYS A 96 -11.76 -4.71 -1.53
CA LYS A 96 -12.84 -3.73 -1.35
C LYS A 96 -13.45 -3.23 -2.67
N GLY A 97 -12.92 -3.62 -3.83
CA GLY A 97 -13.37 -3.09 -5.13
C GLY A 97 -13.17 -1.58 -5.26
N GLU A 98 -12.16 -1.00 -4.61
CA GLU A 98 -12.00 0.46 -4.50
C GLU A 98 -11.15 1.09 -5.61
N VAL A 99 -10.56 0.31 -6.51
CA VAL A 99 -9.70 0.83 -7.60
C VAL A 99 -10.40 1.94 -8.37
N GLU A 100 -11.64 1.72 -8.81
CA GLU A 100 -12.41 2.70 -9.56
C GLU A 100 -12.71 3.99 -8.78
N LYS A 101 -12.99 3.84 -7.48
CA LYS A 101 -13.26 4.97 -6.58
C LYS A 101 -12.03 5.83 -6.35
N VAL A 102 -10.84 5.23 -6.27
CA VAL A 102 -9.61 5.96 -5.94
C VAL A 102 -8.94 6.60 -7.15
N MET A 103 -9.13 6.02 -8.34
CA MET A 103 -8.41 6.40 -9.55
C MET A 103 -8.57 7.88 -9.95
N PRO A 104 -9.77 8.50 -9.94
CA PRO A 104 -9.91 9.91 -10.33
C PRO A 104 -9.03 10.84 -9.49
N GLY A 105 -9.02 10.66 -8.16
CA GLY A 105 -8.17 11.45 -7.28
C GLY A 105 -6.69 11.14 -7.43
N CYS A 106 -6.35 9.89 -7.75
CA CYS A 106 -4.96 9.52 -8.00
C CYS A 106 -4.41 10.14 -9.29
N LEU A 107 -5.21 10.22 -10.35
CA LEU A 107 -4.79 10.89 -11.59
C LEU A 107 -4.47 12.38 -11.38
N LEU A 108 -5.26 13.09 -10.55
CA LEU A 108 -4.93 14.47 -10.17
C LEU A 108 -3.60 14.56 -9.42
N MET A 109 -3.31 13.58 -8.56
CA MET A 109 -2.04 13.51 -7.85
C MET A 109 -0.87 13.20 -8.79
N LEU A 110 -1.08 12.36 -9.80
CA LEU A 110 -0.09 12.06 -10.83
C LEU A 110 0.25 13.33 -11.63
N GLU A 111 -0.77 14.08 -12.07
CA GLU A 111 -0.61 15.35 -12.79
C GLU A 111 0.17 16.39 -11.96
N GLY A 112 -0.12 16.50 -10.67
CA GLY A 112 0.57 17.41 -9.76
C GLY A 112 1.99 16.99 -9.37
N SER A 113 2.40 15.74 -9.62
CA SER A 113 3.70 15.21 -9.18
C SER A 113 4.89 15.62 -10.07
N GLY A 114 4.60 16.22 -11.24
CA GLY A 114 5.61 16.64 -12.21
C GLY A 114 6.20 15.51 -13.06
N VAL A 115 5.53 14.35 -13.14
CA VAL A 115 5.82 13.25 -14.08
C VAL A 115 4.76 13.14 -15.17
#